data_AF-S8DNB3-F1
#
_entry.id   AF-S8DNB3-F1
#
_cell.length_a   1.000
_cell.length_b   1.000
_cell.length_c   1.000
_cell.angle_alpha   90.00
_cell.angle_beta   90.00
_cell.angle_gamma   90.00
#
_symmetry.space_group_name_H-M   'P 1'
#
loop_
_entity.id
_entity.type
_entity.pdbx_description
1 polymer ?
#
loop_
_entity_poly.entity_id
_entity_poly.type
_entity_poly.pdbx_seq_one_letter_code
_entity_poly.pdbx_strand_id
1 'polypeptide(L)'
;MREYRKAVDNLERLVVQRMFELTKLGMSGVGYKLREKISKGLRARAEAIKNALERYNKQAAELDPPRPELSWDEVIEMVTLAEFDLLRDARTDIRTEPWADRKNREAMNTLFNLKRAEEEIARLNVEIRRLLTFMLDEHIDYYHAIADHIISDPVFAHELSTRWAYRDRIHSNISARLQQVARLPRFSGNLASGRRMGQESQ
;
A
#
# COMPACT_ATOMS: atom_id res chain seq x y z
N MET A 1 -13.90 -0.10 33.23
CA MET A 1 -13.13 -0.95 32.27
C MET A 1 -13.89 -1.41 31.04
N ARG A 2 -14.97 -2.21 31.13
CA ARG A 2 -15.72 -2.68 29.94
C ARG A 2 -16.26 -1.53 29.10
N GLU A 3 -16.86 -0.53 29.74
CA GLU A 3 -17.43 0.63 29.05
C GLU A 3 -16.37 1.54 28.42
N TYR A 4 -15.20 1.69 29.06
CA TYR A 4 -14.03 2.35 28.47
C TYR A 4 -13.58 1.65 27.17
N ARG A 5 -13.39 0.33 27.19
CA ARG A 5 -12.99 -0.42 25.98
C ARG A 5 -14.00 -0.27 24.84
N LYS A 6 -15.30 -0.35 25.15
CA LYS A 6 -16.36 -0.09 24.16
C LYS A 6 -16.30 1.34 23.61
N ALA A 7 -15.98 2.33 24.45
CA ALA A 7 -15.85 3.71 24.02
C ALA A 7 -14.66 3.88 23.07
N VAL A 8 -13.51 3.28 23.37
CA VAL A 8 -12.33 3.22 22.49
C VAL A 8 -12.68 2.55 21.16
N ASP A 9 -13.23 1.33 21.19
CA ASP A 9 -13.57 0.58 19.97
C ASP A 9 -14.59 1.32 19.09
N ASN A 10 -15.56 2.00 19.70
CA ASN A 10 -16.54 2.78 18.95
C ASN A 10 -15.91 4.04 18.32
N LEU A 11 -15.01 4.72 19.05
CA LEU A 11 -14.30 5.89 18.54
C LEU A 11 -13.38 5.49 17.37
N GLU A 12 -12.57 4.45 17.54
CA GLU A 12 -11.71 3.88 16.50
C GLU A 12 -12.51 3.54 15.24
N ARG A 13 -13.60 2.77 15.39
CA ARG A 13 -14.47 2.38 14.28
C ARG A 13 -14.97 3.59 13.48
N LEU A 14 -15.41 4.65 14.15
CA LEU A 14 -15.94 5.84 13.50
C LEU A 14 -14.86 6.63 12.76
N VAL A 15 -13.66 6.75 13.33
CA VAL A 15 -12.51 7.39 12.69
C VAL A 15 -12.09 6.62 11.44
N VAL A 16 -11.96 5.29 11.56
CA VAL A 16 -11.64 4.40 10.43
C VAL A 16 -12.69 4.49 9.31
N GLN A 17 -13.97 4.49 9.66
CA GLN A 17 -15.06 4.69 8.70
C GLN A 17 -14.99 6.07 8.01
N ARG A 18 -14.54 7.12 8.70
CA ARG A 18 -14.35 8.46 8.12
C ARG A 18 -13.19 8.46 7.13
N MET A 19 -12.10 7.78 7.45
CA MET A 19 -10.95 7.64 6.55
C MET A 19 -11.35 6.96 5.24
N PHE A 20 -12.06 5.83 5.30
CA PHE A 20 -12.52 5.13 4.09
C PHE A 20 -13.41 6.00 3.21
N GLU A 21 -14.25 6.86 3.81
CA GLU A 21 -15.04 7.81 3.04
C GLU A 21 -14.22 8.89 2.37
N LEU A 22 -13.22 9.44 3.06
CA LEU A 22 -12.30 10.41 2.48
C LEU A 22 -11.54 9.80 1.31
N THR A 23 -11.02 8.58 1.47
CA THR A 23 -10.38 7.83 0.37
C THR A 23 -11.34 7.64 -0.80
N LYS A 24 -12.59 7.23 -0.53
CA LYS A 24 -13.60 7.05 -1.57
C LYS A 24 -13.96 8.35 -2.28
N LEU A 25 -13.99 9.48 -1.59
CA LEU A 25 -14.24 10.79 -2.20
C LEU A 25 -13.13 11.18 -3.18
N GLY A 26 -11.89 10.78 -2.92
CA GLY A 26 -10.72 11.04 -3.76
C GLY A 26 -10.54 10.14 -4.99
N MET A 27 -11.36 9.08 -5.14
CA MET A 27 -11.25 8.17 -6.30
C MET A 27 -11.83 8.77 -7.59
N SER A 28 -11.16 8.53 -8.72
CA SER A 28 -11.70 8.82 -10.05
C SER A 28 -12.91 7.90 -10.35
N GLY A 29 -13.88 8.39 -11.14
CA GLY A 29 -15.08 7.63 -11.50
C GLY A 29 -16.25 7.69 -10.51
N VAL A 30 -16.14 8.43 -9.39
CA VAL A 30 -17.26 8.66 -8.47
C VAL A 30 -18.21 9.71 -9.05
N GLY A 31 -19.41 9.30 -9.46
CA GLY A 31 -20.45 10.19 -9.98
C GLY A 31 -20.96 11.21 -8.97
N TYR A 32 -21.50 12.34 -9.45
CA TYR A 32 -21.92 13.48 -8.63
C TYR A 32 -22.84 13.11 -7.45
N LYS A 33 -23.91 12.34 -7.71
CA LYS A 33 -24.85 11.89 -6.67
C LYS A 33 -24.19 11.06 -5.57
N LEU A 34 -23.19 10.25 -5.92
CA LEU A 34 -22.45 9.46 -4.94
C LEU A 34 -21.51 10.34 -4.11
N ARG A 35 -20.85 11.34 -4.71
CA ARG A 35 -20.07 12.34 -3.97
C ARG A 35 -20.92 13.10 -2.97
N GLU A 36 -22.12 13.52 -3.37
CA GLU A 36 -23.04 14.23 -2.47
C GLU A 36 -23.42 13.38 -1.25
N LYS A 37 -23.71 12.08 -1.46
CA LYS A 37 -23.97 11.13 -0.37
C LYS A 37 -22.77 10.95 0.55
N ILE A 38 -21.56 10.84 -0.01
CA ILE A 38 -20.32 10.75 0.78
C ILE A 38 -20.11 12.02 1.60
N SER A 39 -20.29 13.21 1.02
CA SER A 39 -20.17 14.49 1.73
C SER A 39 -21.17 14.62 2.89
N LYS A 40 -22.42 14.18 2.70
CA LYS A 40 -23.42 14.11 3.77
C LYS A 40 -23.01 13.10 4.85
N GLY A 41 -22.52 11.93 4.44
CA GLY A 41 -21.98 10.89 5.32
C GLY A 41 -20.80 11.38 6.16
N LEU A 42 -19.90 12.17 5.58
CA LEU A 42 -18.74 12.75 6.25
C LEU A 42 -19.15 13.75 7.35
N ARG A 43 -20.15 14.61 7.08
CA ARG A 43 -20.69 15.54 8.09
C ARG A 43 -21.33 14.79 9.25
N ALA A 44 -22.19 13.82 8.95
CA ALA A 44 -22.83 12.98 9.96
C ALA A 44 -21.79 12.21 10.78
N ARG A 45 -20.73 11.69 10.14
CA ARG A 45 -19.65 10.99 10.86
C ARG A 45 -18.83 11.92 11.73
N ALA A 46 -18.56 13.15 11.30
CA ALA A 46 -17.84 14.11 12.12
C ALA A 46 -18.58 14.35 13.44
N GLU A 47 -19.90 14.50 13.38
CA GLU A 47 -20.73 14.65 14.57
C GLU A 47 -20.78 13.37 15.42
N ALA A 48 -20.85 12.20 14.80
CA ALA A 48 -20.77 10.92 15.51
C ALA A 48 -19.43 10.73 16.24
N ILE A 49 -18.32 11.15 15.63
CA ILE A 49 -16.98 11.11 16.24
C ILE A 49 -16.92 12.05 17.44
N LYS A 50 -17.46 13.27 17.37
CA LYS A 50 -17.49 14.20 18.52
C LYS A 50 -18.20 13.58 19.72
N ASN A 51 -19.40 13.04 19.49
CA ASN A 51 -20.17 12.36 20.54
C ASN A 51 -19.43 11.12 21.10
N ALA A 52 -18.76 10.35 20.24
CA ALA A 52 -17.97 9.21 20.67
C ALA A 52 -16.73 9.63 21.48
N LEU A 53 -16.11 10.75 21.12
CA LEU A 53 -14.98 11.33 21.84
C LEU A 53 -15.39 11.81 23.23
N GLU A 54 -16.52 12.52 23.35
CA GLU A 54 -17.07 12.92 24.65
C GLU A 54 -17.34 11.72 25.55
N ARG A 55 -17.92 10.65 24.98
CA ARG A 55 -18.15 9.40 25.70
C ARG A 55 -16.84 8.74 26.12
N TYR A 56 -15.82 8.75 25.26
CA TYR A 56 -14.49 8.27 25.62
C TYR A 56 -13.90 9.07 26.79
N ASN A 57 -13.87 10.40 26.71
CA ASN A 57 -13.29 11.27 27.76
C ASN A 57 -13.99 11.08 29.10
N LYS A 58 -15.34 10.97 29.09
CA LYS A 58 -16.10 10.64 30.29
C LYS A 58 -15.67 9.30 30.90
N GLN A 59 -15.59 8.25 30.09
CA GLN A 59 -15.20 6.92 30.56
C GLN A 59 -13.72 6.83 30.96
N ALA A 60 -12.86 7.64 30.35
CA ALA A 60 -11.44 7.77 30.68
C ALA A 60 -11.24 8.37 32.08
N ALA A 61 -12.01 9.41 32.43
CA ALA A 61 -11.97 10.06 33.74
C ALA A 61 -12.51 9.19 34.88
N GLU A 62 -13.43 8.26 34.60
CA GLU A 62 -14.01 7.33 35.57
C GLU A 62 -13.08 6.14 35.94
N LEU A 63 -11.92 6.00 35.29
CA LEU A 63 -10.94 4.94 35.60
C LEU A 63 -10.05 5.30 36.79
N ASP A 64 -9.47 4.28 37.43
CA ASP A 64 -8.45 4.41 38.47
C ASP A 64 -7.17 3.68 38.03
N PRO A 65 -6.08 4.40 37.69
CA PRO A 65 -5.99 5.85 37.60
C PRO A 65 -6.75 6.42 36.38
N PRO A 66 -7.17 7.70 36.42
CA PRO A 66 -7.86 8.34 35.31
C PRO A 66 -6.94 8.42 34.08
N ARG A 67 -7.52 8.23 32.89
CA ARG A 67 -6.80 8.31 31.62
C ARG A 67 -6.90 9.73 31.03
N PRO A 68 -5.89 10.19 30.26
CA PRO A 68 -5.91 11.51 29.65
C PRO A 68 -7.08 11.64 28.67
N GLU A 69 -7.67 12.84 28.66
CA GLU A 69 -8.67 13.23 27.67
C GLU A 69 -8.01 13.40 26.29
N LEU A 70 -8.78 13.11 25.25
CA LEU A 70 -8.39 13.35 23.87
C LEU A 70 -9.13 14.57 23.33
N SER A 71 -8.41 15.38 22.58
CA SER A 71 -8.94 16.49 21.80
C SER A 71 -9.40 16.02 20.42
N TRP A 72 -10.22 16.84 19.77
CA TRP A 72 -10.67 16.58 18.40
C TRP A 72 -9.50 16.50 17.41
N ASP A 73 -8.51 17.38 17.57
CA ASP A 73 -7.34 17.42 16.69
C ASP A 73 -6.50 16.15 16.85
N GLU A 74 -6.27 15.69 18.09
CA GLU A 74 -5.60 14.41 18.34
C GLU A 74 -6.34 13.25 17.67
N VAL A 75 -7.66 13.16 17.81
CA VAL A 75 -8.46 12.09 17.18
C VAL A 75 -8.39 12.13 15.66
N ILE A 76 -8.37 13.33 15.05
CA ILE A 76 -8.20 13.45 13.60
C ILE A 76 -6.80 13.02 13.18
N GLU A 77 -5.78 13.36 13.95
CA GLU A 77 -4.40 13.02 13.65
C GLU A 77 -4.07 11.54 13.93
N MET A 78 -4.87 10.86 14.76
CA MET A 78 -4.86 9.40 14.96
C MET A 78 -5.39 8.63 13.74
N VAL A 79 -4.88 8.97 12.54
CA VAL A 79 -5.22 8.36 11.25
C VAL A 79 -4.71 6.92 11.17
N THR A 80 -3.77 6.50 12.03
CA THR A 80 -3.25 5.13 12.03
C THR A 80 -3.90 4.28 13.12
N LEU A 81 -4.28 3.04 12.78
CA LEU A 81 -4.88 2.08 13.73
C LEU A 81 -4.01 1.87 14.98
N ALA A 82 -2.69 1.98 14.83
CA ALA A 82 -1.73 1.81 15.90
C ALA A 82 -1.89 2.83 17.06
N GLU A 83 -2.44 4.02 16.80
CA GLU A 83 -2.67 5.02 17.86
C GLU A 83 -3.83 4.60 18.78
N PHE A 84 -4.89 4.01 18.23
CA PHE A 84 -6.02 3.51 19.02
C PHE A 84 -5.65 2.27 19.82
N ASP A 85 -4.73 1.44 19.31
CA ASP A 85 -4.21 0.29 20.04
C ASP A 85 -3.45 0.69 21.33
N LEU A 86 -2.89 1.90 21.41
CA LEU A 86 -2.26 2.42 22.64
C LEU A 86 -3.29 2.92 23.67
N LEU A 87 -4.46 3.31 23.19
CA LEU A 87 -5.60 3.64 24.05
C LEU A 87 -6.21 2.37 24.65
N ARG A 88 -6.04 1.22 23.99
CA ARG A 88 -6.41 -0.07 24.56
C ARG A 88 -5.49 -0.40 25.74
N ASP A 89 -6.14 -0.68 26.86
CA ASP A 89 -5.44 -0.95 28.12
C ASP A 89 -4.68 -2.29 28.03
N ALA A 90 -3.35 -2.21 27.95
CA ALA A 90 -2.44 -3.32 28.20
C ALA A 90 -2.24 -3.49 29.72
N ARG A 91 -1.71 -4.63 30.17
CA ARG A 91 -1.46 -4.88 31.61
C ARG A 91 -0.51 -3.84 32.26
N THR A 92 0.22 -3.11 31.43
CA THR A 92 1.12 -2.01 31.80
C THR A 92 0.79 -0.84 30.90
N ASP A 93 0.66 0.36 31.48
CA ASP A 93 0.51 1.58 30.68
C ASP A 93 1.83 1.86 29.96
N ILE A 94 1.87 1.53 28.68
CA ILE A 94 3.05 1.71 27.82
C ILE A 94 3.15 3.14 27.28
N ARG A 95 2.15 4.00 27.48
CA ARG A 95 2.14 5.37 26.91
C ARG A 95 3.25 6.24 27.47
N THR A 96 3.77 5.91 28.66
CA THR A 96 4.93 6.57 29.27
C THR A 96 6.25 6.19 28.63
N GLU A 97 6.28 5.12 27.83
CA GLU A 97 7.50 4.67 27.19
C GLU A 97 7.91 5.59 26.03
N PRO A 98 9.21 5.89 25.85
CA PRO A 98 9.67 6.77 24.76
C PRO A 98 9.27 6.29 23.37
N TRP A 99 9.16 4.98 23.14
CA TRP A 99 8.73 4.42 21.85
C TRP A 99 7.21 4.48 21.65
N ALA A 100 6.44 4.76 22.70
CA ALA A 100 5.00 4.98 22.62
C ALA A 100 4.64 6.44 22.36
N ASP A 101 5.61 7.37 22.43
CA ASP A 101 5.44 8.72 21.93
C ASP A 101 5.31 8.71 20.39
N ARG A 102 4.33 9.44 19.89
CA ARG A 102 3.99 9.46 18.47
C ARG A 102 5.12 10.01 17.60
N LYS A 103 5.78 11.10 18.02
CA LYS A 103 6.87 11.70 17.25
C LYS A 103 8.04 10.73 17.15
N ASN A 104 8.33 10.02 18.24
CA ASN A 104 9.36 9.00 18.27
C ASN A 104 9.02 7.81 17.37
N ARG A 105 7.75 7.35 17.33
CA ARG A 105 7.32 6.32 16.37
C ARG A 105 7.42 6.78 14.92
N GLU A 106 6.97 7.99 14.61
CA GLU A 106 7.06 8.54 13.25
C GLU A 106 8.52 8.63 12.79
N ALA A 107 9.42 9.09 13.67
CA ALA A 107 10.86 9.10 13.42
C ALA A 107 11.42 7.68 13.23
N MET A 108 11.02 6.73 14.08
CA MET A 108 11.43 5.33 14.01
C MET A 108 10.95 4.65 12.72
N ASN A 109 9.69 4.86 12.33
CA ASN A 109 9.13 4.37 11.07
C ASN A 109 9.87 4.97 9.87
N THR A 110 10.20 6.26 9.91
CA THR A 110 11.01 6.90 8.86
C THR A 110 12.39 6.29 8.76
N LEU A 111 13.07 6.07 9.89
CA LEU A 111 14.38 5.43 9.96
C LEU A 111 14.32 3.99 9.42
N PHE A 112 13.32 3.20 9.81
CA PHE A 112 13.16 1.83 9.32
C PHE A 112 12.78 1.79 7.85
N ASN A 113 11.93 2.69 7.37
CA ASN A 113 11.62 2.83 5.94
C ASN A 113 12.87 3.16 5.13
N LEU A 114 13.75 4.03 5.65
CA LEU A 114 15.02 4.33 5.00
C LEU A 114 15.92 3.08 4.93
N LYS A 115 16.09 2.36 6.03
CA LYS A 115 16.87 1.10 6.06
C LYS A 115 16.28 0.07 5.08
N ARG A 116 14.96 -0.10 5.08
CA ARG A 116 14.27 -1.02 4.17
C ARG A 116 14.37 -0.57 2.71
N ALA A 117 14.40 0.73 2.43
CA ALA A 117 14.60 1.22 1.07
C ALA A 117 15.98 0.85 0.52
N GLU A 118 17.02 0.86 1.35
CA GLU A 118 18.37 0.40 0.97
C GLU A 118 18.38 -1.09 0.62
N GLU A 119 17.72 -1.93 1.43
CA GLU A 119 17.55 -3.35 1.15
C GLU A 119 16.75 -3.58 -0.14
N GLU A 120 15.68 -2.80 -0.33
CA GLU A 120 14.81 -2.89 -1.50
C GLU A 120 15.57 -2.51 -2.78
N ILE A 121 16.49 -1.53 -2.75
CA ILE A 121 17.37 -1.23 -3.89
C ILE A 121 18.19 -2.47 -4.27
N ALA A 122 18.79 -3.16 -3.30
CA ALA A 122 19.58 -4.36 -3.57
C ALA A 122 18.72 -5.48 -4.17
N ARG A 123 17.49 -5.66 -3.67
CA ARG A 123 16.53 -6.63 -4.20
C ARG A 123 16.10 -6.28 -5.63
N LEU A 124 15.74 -5.02 -5.88
CA LEU A 124 15.31 -4.54 -7.19
C LEU A 124 16.40 -4.74 -8.25
N ASN A 125 17.69 -4.62 -7.90
CA ASN A 125 18.78 -4.90 -8.83
C ASN A 125 18.75 -6.35 -9.36
N VAL A 126 18.33 -7.31 -8.53
CA VAL A 126 18.15 -8.71 -8.93
C VAL A 126 16.85 -8.87 -9.74
N GLU A 127 15.78 -8.24 -9.30
CA GLU A 127 14.45 -8.38 -9.90
C GLU A 127 14.37 -7.74 -11.29
N ILE A 128 14.99 -6.57 -11.50
CA ILE A 128 15.11 -5.91 -12.81
C ILE A 128 15.77 -6.85 -13.81
N ARG A 129 16.88 -7.50 -13.42
CA ARG A 129 17.58 -8.44 -14.29
C ARG A 129 16.73 -9.67 -14.62
N ARG A 130 16.01 -10.22 -13.63
CA ARG A 130 15.09 -11.36 -13.84
C ARG A 130 13.94 -10.99 -14.77
N LEU A 131 13.39 -9.78 -14.63
CA LEU A 131 12.33 -9.27 -15.49
C LEU A 131 12.82 -9.12 -16.93
N LEU A 132 14.02 -8.57 -17.14
CA LEU A 132 14.63 -8.47 -18.47
C LEU A 132 14.86 -9.83 -19.12
N THR A 133 15.35 -10.81 -18.35
CA THR A 133 15.47 -12.21 -18.83
C THR A 133 14.11 -12.78 -19.21
N PHE A 134 13.11 -12.66 -18.34
CA PHE A 134 11.75 -13.14 -18.63
C PHE A 134 11.17 -12.52 -19.90
N MET A 135 11.33 -11.21 -20.10
CA MET A 135 10.83 -10.54 -21.30
C MET A 135 11.51 -11.03 -22.59
N LEU A 136 12.82 -11.29 -22.52
CA LEU A 136 13.59 -11.81 -23.64
C LEU A 136 13.22 -13.27 -23.94
N ASP A 137 13.16 -14.11 -22.91
CA ASP A 137 12.79 -15.52 -23.04
C ASP A 137 11.37 -15.65 -23.59
N GLU A 138 10.41 -14.88 -23.07
CA GLU A 138 9.03 -14.87 -23.58
C GLU A 138 8.98 -14.45 -25.06
N HIS A 139 9.78 -13.45 -25.46
CA HIS A 139 9.86 -13.03 -26.86
C HIS A 139 10.40 -14.15 -27.78
N ILE A 140 11.45 -14.84 -27.35
CA ILE A 140 12.06 -15.97 -28.06
C ILE A 140 11.08 -17.15 -28.16
N ASP A 141 10.39 -17.46 -27.05
CA ASP A 141 9.41 -18.55 -26.99
C ASP A 141 8.25 -18.32 -27.96
N TYR A 142 7.69 -17.10 -28.02
CA TYR A 142 6.67 -16.75 -29.01
C TYR A 142 7.21 -16.84 -30.43
N TYR A 143 8.42 -16.34 -30.68
CA TYR A 143 9.03 -16.38 -32.02
C TYR A 143 9.17 -17.82 -32.53
N HIS A 144 9.71 -18.73 -31.72
CA HIS A 144 9.83 -20.14 -32.07
C HIS A 144 8.47 -20.81 -32.23
N ALA A 145 7.55 -20.62 -31.28
CA ALA A 145 6.22 -21.24 -31.36
C ALA A 145 5.45 -20.80 -32.62
N ILE A 146 5.57 -19.53 -33.03
CA ILE A 146 4.97 -19.03 -34.27
C ILE A 146 5.65 -19.67 -35.49
N ALA A 147 6.98 -19.68 -35.52
CA ALA A 147 7.74 -20.25 -36.63
C ALA A 147 7.43 -21.75 -36.85
N ASP A 148 7.31 -22.52 -35.77
CA ASP A 148 7.02 -23.95 -35.82
C ASP A 148 5.62 -24.25 -36.36
N HIS A 149 4.64 -23.38 -36.08
CA HIS A 149 3.24 -23.62 -36.41
C HIS A 149 2.75 -22.86 -37.64
N ILE A 150 3.54 -21.94 -38.21
CA ILE A 150 3.09 -21.07 -39.32
C ILE A 150 2.66 -21.87 -40.57
N ILE A 151 3.26 -23.04 -40.79
CA ILE A 151 2.93 -23.94 -41.91
C ILE A 151 1.88 -24.98 -41.50
N SER A 152 2.03 -25.60 -40.32
CA SER A 152 1.19 -26.73 -39.90
C SER A 152 -0.17 -26.31 -39.34
N ASP A 153 -0.26 -25.18 -38.65
CA ASP A 153 -1.48 -24.62 -38.08
C ASP A 153 -1.46 -23.07 -38.13
N PRO A 154 -1.84 -22.49 -39.28
CA PRO A 154 -1.80 -21.03 -39.47
C PRO A 154 -2.75 -20.26 -38.55
N VAL A 155 -3.86 -20.87 -38.11
CA VAL A 155 -4.84 -20.22 -37.22
C VAL A 155 -4.24 -20.09 -35.82
N PHE A 156 -3.62 -21.16 -35.33
CA PHE A 156 -2.91 -21.12 -34.05
C PHE A 156 -1.73 -20.14 -34.08
N ALA A 157 -0.93 -20.14 -35.14
CA ALA A 157 0.17 -19.19 -35.32
C ALA A 157 -0.31 -17.73 -35.35
N HIS A 158 -1.48 -17.46 -35.94
CA HIS A 158 -2.09 -16.13 -35.94
C HIS A 158 -2.50 -15.66 -34.53
N GLU A 159 -3.12 -16.53 -33.73
CA GLU A 159 -3.47 -16.24 -32.34
C GLU A 159 -2.22 -15.97 -31.48
N LEU A 160 -1.17 -16.78 -31.65
CA LEU A 160 0.11 -16.56 -30.99
C LEU A 160 0.73 -15.21 -31.39
N SER A 161 0.68 -14.85 -32.68
CA SER A 161 1.18 -13.56 -33.18
C SER A 161 0.42 -12.37 -32.57
N THR A 162 -0.90 -12.49 -32.44
CA THR A 162 -1.73 -11.45 -31.82
C THR A 162 -1.39 -11.27 -30.33
N ARG A 163 -1.23 -12.38 -29.60
CA ARG A 163 -0.82 -12.35 -28.19
C ARG A 163 0.60 -11.80 -28.01
N TRP A 164 1.52 -12.19 -28.88
CA TRP A 164 2.89 -11.70 -28.88
C TRP A 164 2.94 -10.19 -29.08
N ALA A 165 2.22 -9.65 -30.07
CA ALA A 165 2.14 -8.20 -30.30
C ALA A 165 1.61 -7.42 -29.08
N TYR A 166 0.62 -7.96 -28.39
CA TYR A 166 0.12 -7.37 -27.14
C TYR A 166 1.17 -7.38 -26.02
N ARG A 167 1.85 -8.52 -25.82
CA ARG A 167 2.92 -8.68 -24.83
C ARG A 167 4.11 -7.77 -25.13
N ASP A 168 4.53 -7.70 -26.37
CA ASP A 168 5.64 -6.86 -26.83
C ASP A 168 5.39 -5.37 -26.57
N ARG A 169 4.15 -4.90 -26.74
CA ARG A 169 3.75 -3.54 -26.36
C ARG A 169 3.88 -3.30 -24.85
N ILE A 170 3.52 -4.27 -24.01
CA ILE A 170 3.70 -4.17 -22.56
C ILE A 170 5.19 -4.15 -22.22
N HIS A 171 5.98 -5.07 -22.78
CA HIS A 171 7.42 -5.16 -22.57
C HIS A 171 8.16 -3.90 -23.02
N SER A 172 7.72 -3.27 -24.10
CA SER A 172 8.23 -1.98 -24.57
C SER A 172 8.02 -0.88 -23.53
N ASN A 173 6.84 -0.79 -22.92
CA ASN A 173 6.55 0.18 -21.86
C ASN A 173 7.38 -0.08 -20.60
N ILE A 174 7.50 -1.35 -20.20
CA ILE A 174 8.32 -1.75 -19.05
C ILE A 174 9.79 -1.39 -19.30
N SER A 175 10.31 -1.73 -20.49
CA SER A 175 11.70 -1.44 -20.89
C SER A 175 11.98 0.06 -20.89
N ALA A 176 11.07 0.89 -21.42
CA ALA A 176 11.19 2.34 -21.36
C ALA A 176 11.23 2.87 -19.92
N ARG A 177 10.43 2.28 -19.01
CA ARG A 177 10.44 2.65 -17.59
C ARG A 177 11.74 2.23 -16.90
N LEU A 178 12.26 1.04 -17.19
CA LEU A 178 13.56 0.57 -16.68
C LEU A 178 14.71 1.47 -17.16
N GLN A 179 14.66 1.94 -18.41
CA GLN A 179 15.63 2.91 -18.92
C GLN A 179 15.56 4.25 -18.18
N GLN A 180 14.38 4.72 -17.79
CA GLN A 180 14.24 5.92 -16.94
C GLN A 180 14.84 5.69 -15.55
N VAL A 181 14.58 4.53 -14.94
CA VAL A 181 15.14 4.15 -13.63
C VAL A 181 16.67 4.11 -13.67
N ALA A 182 17.25 3.58 -14.75
CA ALA A 182 18.71 3.52 -14.91
C ALA A 182 19.40 4.88 -15.03
N ARG A 183 18.65 5.95 -15.32
CA ARG A 183 19.18 7.33 -15.37
C ARG A 183 19.19 8.03 -14.00
N LEU A 184 18.66 7.40 -12.95
CA LEU A 184 18.64 7.99 -11.62
C LEU A 184 20.07 8.06 -11.05
N PRO A 185 20.46 9.15 -10.35
CA PRO A 185 21.83 9.39 -9.86
C PRO A 185 22.42 8.31 -8.93
N ARG A 186 21.58 7.39 -8.42
CA ARG A 186 21.98 6.31 -7.49
C ARG A 186 21.59 4.92 -8.00
N PHE A 187 21.31 4.79 -9.29
CA PHE A 187 21.05 3.49 -9.87
C PHE A 187 22.33 2.63 -9.80
N SER A 188 22.20 1.44 -9.21
CA SER A 188 23.29 0.48 -9.01
C SER A 188 23.03 -0.87 -9.69
N GLY A 189 21.91 -0.99 -10.40
CA GLY A 189 21.52 -2.20 -11.10
C GLY A 189 22.19 -2.37 -12.46
N ASN A 190 21.83 -3.45 -13.15
CA ASN A 190 22.30 -3.73 -14.50
C ASN A 190 21.09 -4.00 -15.41
N LEU A 191 21.08 -3.35 -16.59
CA LEU A 191 20.05 -3.55 -17.61
C LEU A 191 20.37 -4.66 -18.63
N ALA A 192 21.39 -5.47 -18.38
CA ALA A 192 21.65 -6.67 -19.15
C ALA A 192 20.72 -7.80 -18.73
N SER A 193 20.18 -8.55 -19.69
CA SER A 193 19.49 -9.81 -19.40
C SER A 193 20.45 -10.81 -18.76
N GLY A 194 19.96 -11.56 -17.78
CA GLY A 194 20.59 -12.78 -17.30
C GLY A 194 20.26 -13.97 -18.21
N ARG A 195 20.78 -15.14 -17.84
CA ARG A 195 20.50 -16.41 -18.49
C ARG A 195 19.65 -17.29 -17.57
N ARG A 196 18.56 -17.85 -18.09
CA ARG A 196 17.75 -18.83 -17.37
C ARG A 196 18.44 -20.19 -17.35
N MET A 197 18.57 -20.79 -16.17
CA MET A 197 19.11 -22.14 -16.04
C MET A 197 18.10 -23.16 -16.61
N GLY A 198 18.55 -24.01 -17.53
CA GLY A 198 17.71 -25.03 -18.19
C GLY A 198 17.21 -24.65 -19.59
N GLN A 199 17.58 -23.47 -20.11
CA GLN A 199 17.35 -23.10 -21.50
C GLN A 199 18.63 -23.41 -22.29
N GLU A 200 18.51 -24.29 -23.29
CA GLU A 200 19.64 -24.65 -24.16
C GLU A 200 20.20 -23.39 -24.81
N SER A 201 21.53 -23.24 -24.77
CA SER A 201 22.20 -22.26 -25.60
C SER A 201 21.96 -22.66 -27.05
N GLN A 202 21.22 -21.84 -27.80
CA GLN A 202 21.46 -21.75 -29.24
C GLN A 202 22.80 -21.05 -29.46
#